data_AF-A0A1B6JZC3-F1
#
_entry.id   AF-A0A1B6JZC3-F1
#
_cell.length_a   1.000
_cell.length_b   1.000
_cell.length_c   1.000
_cell.angle_alpha   90.00
_cell.angle_beta   90.00
_cell.angle_gamma   90.00
#
_symmetry.space_group_name_H-M   'P 1'
#
loop_
_entity.id
_entity.type
_entity.pdbx_description
1 polymer ?
#
loop_
_entity_poly.entity_id
_entity_poly.type
_entity_poly.pdbx_seq_one_letter_code
_entity_poly.pdbx_strand_id
1 'polypeptide(L)'
;MQNEYNIVFICLAAFMVNLATTQDNPCAKRMAVAGYVCVCNETYCDTVERPSQLPRGQYYYYMTSEDSPGFTKTVGTFINSTDTSLNVNKNISSDVYIHINSSIQYYYYMTSEDSPGFTKTVGT
;
A
#
# COMPACT_ATOMS: atom_id res chain seq x y z
N MET A 1 -20.74 -28.26 35.18
CA MET A 1 -20.50 -26.80 35.01
C MET A 1 -19.08 -26.46 34.56
N GLN A 2 -18.01 -27.17 34.98
CA GLN A 2 -16.63 -26.95 34.49
C GLN A 2 -16.41 -27.15 32.96
N ASN A 3 -17.17 -28.07 32.35
CA ASN A 3 -16.93 -28.50 30.96
C ASN A 3 -17.30 -27.42 29.93
N GLU A 4 -18.25 -26.56 30.24
CA GLU A 4 -18.72 -25.51 29.32
C GLU A 4 -17.74 -24.34 29.25
N TYR A 5 -17.09 -23.98 30.37
CA TYR A 5 -16.06 -22.94 30.39
C TYR A 5 -14.82 -23.37 29.58
N ASN A 6 -14.41 -24.63 29.66
CA ASN A 6 -13.26 -25.15 28.90
C ASN A 6 -13.50 -25.11 27.39
N ILE A 7 -14.72 -25.44 26.93
CA ILE A 7 -15.09 -25.37 25.51
C ILE A 7 -15.10 -23.92 25.03
N VAL A 8 -15.64 -22.98 25.81
CA VAL A 8 -15.64 -21.55 25.47
C VAL A 8 -14.21 -20.99 25.40
N PHE A 9 -13.32 -21.39 26.32
CA PHE A 9 -11.91 -20.99 26.31
C PHE A 9 -11.14 -21.54 25.10
N ILE A 10 -11.38 -22.80 24.72
CA ILE A 10 -10.77 -23.42 23.52
C ILE A 10 -11.25 -22.72 22.25
N CYS A 11 -12.54 -22.39 22.15
CA CYS A 11 -13.10 -21.65 21.01
C CYS A 11 -12.53 -20.23 20.90
N LEU A 12 -12.41 -19.50 22.02
CA LEU A 12 -11.82 -18.16 22.05
C LEU A 12 -10.33 -18.18 21.66
N ALA A 13 -9.57 -19.16 22.15
CA ALA A 13 -8.16 -19.32 21.77
C ALA A 13 -8.00 -19.65 20.28
N ALA A 14 -8.84 -20.53 19.73
CA ALA A 14 -8.84 -20.89 18.31
C ALA A 14 -9.23 -19.72 17.37
N PHE A 15 -10.08 -18.81 17.83
CA PHE A 15 -10.47 -17.62 17.08
C PHE A 15 -9.34 -16.59 16.97
N MET A 16 -8.43 -16.54 17.95
CA MET A 16 -7.32 -15.58 18.00
C MET A 16 -6.09 -16.01 17.16
N VAL A 17 -5.98 -17.27 16.73
CA VAL A 17 -4.80 -17.79 16.00
C VAL A 17 -4.80 -17.44 14.51
N ASN A 18 -5.90 -16.92 13.96
CA ASN A 18 -6.05 -16.72 12.51
C ASN A 18 -6.00 -15.26 12.04
N LEU A 19 -5.58 -14.32 12.88
CA LEU A 19 -5.36 -12.94 12.43
C LEU A 19 -3.92 -12.77 11.93
N ALA A 20 -3.59 -13.43 10.82
CA ALA A 20 -2.42 -13.08 10.03
C ALA A 20 -2.71 -11.74 9.35
N THR A 21 -2.31 -10.64 9.99
CA THR A 21 -2.28 -9.34 9.31
C THR A 21 -1.19 -9.42 8.25
N THR A 22 -1.57 -9.41 6.97
CA THR A 22 -0.63 -9.24 5.86
C THR A 22 -0.13 -7.80 5.85
N GLN A 23 0.73 -7.48 6.80
CA GLN A 23 1.40 -6.19 6.85
C GLN A 23 2.69 -6.28 6.03
N ASP A 24 2.94 -5.26 5.21
CA ASP A 24 4.17 -5.12 4.44
C ASP A 24 5.39 -5.22 5.37
N ASN A 25 6.34 -6.11 5.02
CA ASN A 25 7.63 -6.16 5.69
C ASN A 25 8.39 -4.86 5.37
N PRO A 26 8.84 -4.10 6.39
CA PRO A 26 9.51 -2.83 6.17
C PRO A 26 10.91 -3.01 5.57
N CYS A 27 11.45 -1.96 4.97
CA CYS A 27 12.84 -1.96 4.51
C CYS A 27 13.84 -2.09 5.67
N ALA A 28 14.70 -3.11 5.62
CA ALA A 28 15.88 -3.20 6.49
C ALA A 28 16.99 -2.27 5.95
N LYS A 29 16.84 -0.97 6.23
CA LYS A 29 17.74 0.10 5.77
C LYS A 29 19.19 -0.13 6.19
N ARG A 30 20.11 -0.09 5.23
CA ARG A 30 21.58 -0.08 5.48
C ARG A 30 22.28 0.96 4.60
N MET A 31 23.24 1.69 5.17
CA MET A 31 24.10 2.60 4.40
C MET A 31 25.02 1.81 3.46
N ALA A 32 25.15 2.28 2.23
CA ALA A 32 26.02 1.79 1.18
C ALA A 32 26.77 2.98 0.55
N VAL A 33 27.64 2.69 -0.43
CA VAL A 33 28.53 3.71 -1.04
C VAL A 33 27.75 4.85 -1.70
N ALA A 34 26.58 4.56 -2.27
CA ALA A 34 25.78 5.52 -3.04
C ALA A 34 24.45 5.90 -2.36
N GLY A 35 24.35 5.73 -1.04
CA GLY A 35 23.13 6.00 -0.27
C GLY A 35 22.63 4.77 0.48
N TYR A 36 21.32 4.62 0.63
CA TYR A 36 20.74 3.52 1.41
C TYR A 36 20.18 2.39 0.54
N VAL A 37 20.25 1.17 1.07
CA VAL A 37 19.67 -0.04 0.45
C VAL A 37 18.77 -0.77 1.45
N CYS A 38 17.79 -1.51 0.94
CA CYS A 38 17.01 -2.48 1.72
C CYS A 38 17.74 -3.84 1.68
N VAL A 39 18.11 -4.35 2.85
CA VAL A 39 18.87 -5.60 2.94
C VAL A 39 17.93 -6.79 2.91
N CYS A 40 18.14 -7.64 1.92
CA CYS A 40 17.52 -8.95 1.80
C CYS A 40 18.48 -10.06 2.26
N ASN A 41 17.93 -11.12 2.84
CA ASN A 41 18.60 -12.39 3.12
C ASN A 41 17.64 -13.57 2.86
N GLU A 42 18.05 -14.80 3.18
CA GLU A 42 17.29 -16.03 2.90
C GLU A 42 15.88 -16.06 3.53
N THR A 43 15.68 -15.35 4.65
CA THR A 43 14.41 -15.37 5.40
C THR A 43 13.73 -14.01 5.48
N TYR A 44 14.32 -12.96 4.89
CA TYR A 44 13.86 -11.59 5.04
C TYR A 44 14.09 -10.79 3.77
N CYS A 45 13.02 -10.17 3.28
CA CYS A 45 13.05 -9.05 2.35
C CYS A 45 11.90 -8.11 2.71
N ASP A 46 12.01 -6.84 2.33
CA ASP A 46 10.87 -5.95 2.28
C ASP A 46 9.84 -6.46 1.26
N THR A 47 8.57 -6.17 1.53
CA THR A 47 7.47 -6.61 0.68
C THR A 47 6.51 -5.47 0.41
N VAL A 48 5.83 -5.52 -0.73
CA VAL A 48 4.69 -4.66 -1.03
C VAL A 48 3.53 -5.54 -1.44
N GLU A 49 2.50 -5.56 -0.61
CA GLU A 49 1.26 -6.25 -0.85
C GLU A 49 0.53 -5.63 -2.03
N ARG A 50 -0.03 -6.49 -2.88
CA ARG A 50 -0.82 -6.04 -4.03
C ARG A 50 -2.02 -5.24 -3.51
N PRO A 51 -2.19 -3.97 -3.94
CA PRO A 51 -3.26 -3.13 -3.42
C PRO A 51 -4.63 -3.73 -3.78
N SER A 52 -5.49 -3.85 -2.77
CA SER A 52 -6.91 -4.14 -2.99
C SER A 52 -7.62 -2.89 -3.52
N GLN A 53 -8.76 -3.07 -4.19
CA GLN A 53 -9.53 -1.94 -4.70
C GLN A 53 -10.07 -1.08 -3.55
N LEU A 54 -9.74 0.21 -3.56
CA LEU A 54 -10.23 1.18 -2.58
C LEU A 54 -11.66 1.65 -2.91
N PRO A 55 -12.41 2.12 -1.91
CA PRO A 55 -13.63 2.90 -2.12
C PRO A 55 -13.40 4.11 -3.03
N ARG A 56 -14.43 4.48 -3.79
CA ARG A 56 -14.40 5.68 -4.63
C ARG A 56 -14.07 6.92 -3.78
N GLY A 57 -13.20 7.78 -4.30
CA GLY A 57 -12.77 8.99 -3.59
C GLY A 57 -11.50 8.80 -2.76
N GLN A 58 -10.96 7.59 -2.67
CA GLN A 58 -9.68 7.31 -2.02
C GLN A 58 -8.59 6.94 -3.03
N TYR A 59 -7.34 7.08 -2.61
CA TYR A 59 -6.17 6.66 -3.38
C TYR A 59 -5.09 6.13 -2.44
N TYR A 60 -4.26 5.23 -2.95
CA TYR A 60 -3.02 4.87 -2.27
C TYR A 60 -1.94 5.90 -2.57
N TYR A 61 -1.20 6.29 -1.55
CA TYR A 61 0.02 7.08 -1.68
C TYR A 61 1.20 6.24 -1.23
N TYR A 62 2.15 6.04 -2.15
CA TYR A 62 3.40 5.34 -1.89
C TYR A 62 4.54 6.34 -1.96
N MET A 63 5.36 6.39 -0.91
CA MET A 63 6.50 7.28 -0.82
C MET A 63 7.77 6.50 -0.49
N THR A 64 8.86 6.87 -1.15
CA THR A 64 10.23 6.51 -0.79
C THR A 64 11.06 7.79 -0.75
N SER A 65 12.08 7.83 0.10
CA SER A 65 13.08 8.90 0.09
C SER A 65 14.45 8.33 0.42
N GLU A 66 15.49 9.16 0.31
CA GLU A 66 16.83 8.78 0.76
C GLU A 66 16.84 8.43 2.26
N ASP A 67 16.13 9.21 3.08
CA ASP A 67 16.04 8.97 4.52
C ASP A 67 15.09 7.82 4.89
N SER A 68 14.12 7.51 4.05
CA SER A 68 13.15 6.45 4.26
C SER A 68 13.07 5.55 3.01
N PRO A 69 14.09 4.69 2.77
CA PRO A 69 14.07 3.76 1.65
C PRO A 69 12.99 2.68 1.86
N GLY A 70 12.50 2.16 0.74
CA GLY A 70 11.34 1.26 0.71
C GLY A 70 10.03 2.03 0.53
N PHE A 71 8.92 1.31 0.52
CA PHE A 71 7.62 1.89 0.23
C PHE A 71 6.83 2.15 1.51
N THR A 72 6.66 3.43 1.86
CA THR A 72 5.69 3.84 2.86
C THR A 72 4.33 3.99 2.19
N LYS A 73 3.37 3.14 2.57
CA LYS A 73 2.00 3.14 2.04
C LYS A 73 1.06 3.89 2.98
N THR A 74 0.32 4.86 2.46
CA THR A 74 -0.81 5.49 3.15
C THR A 74 -2.04 5.55 2.23
N VAL A 75 -3.22 5.78 2.81
CA VAL A 75 -4.46 5.98 2.05
C VAL A 75 -4.87 7.44 2.19
N GLY A 76 -4.96 8.13 1.06
CA GLY A 76 -5.45 9.51 0.97
C GLY A 76 -6.91 9.56 0.50
N THR A 77 -7.52 10.72 0.66
CA THR A 77 -8.88 11.01 0.17
C THR A 77 -8.85 12.23 -0.74
N PHE A 78 -9.55 12.17 -1.86
CA PHE A 78 -9.72 13.31 -2.76
C PHE A 78 -10.63 14.35 -2.11
N ILE A 79 -10.24 15.62 -2.21
CA ILE A 79 -11.07 16.76 -1.80
C ILE A 79 -11.76 17.35 -3.02
N ASN A 80 -13.01 17.79 -2.85
CA ASN A 80 -13.69 18.54 -3.91
C ASN A 80 -13.06 19.93 -4.02
N SER A 81 -12.72 20.34 -5.23
CA SER A 81 -12.07 21.64 -5.49
C SER A 81 -12.98 22.84 -5.21
N THR A 82 -14.28 22.62 -4.97
CA THR A 82 -15.22 23.66 -4.50
C THR A 82 -15.25 23.80 -2.98
N ASP A 83 -14.69 22.82 -2.25
CA ASP A 83 -14.56 22.80 -0.78
C ASP A 83 -13.29 23.54 -0.31
N THR A 84 -12.49 24.07 -1.25
CA THR A 84 -11.32 24.91 -0.97
C THR A 84 -11.70 26.34 -0.55
N SER A 85 -12.94 26.58 -0.11
CA SER A 85 -13.28 27.70 0.78
C SER A 85 -12.76 27.48 2.22
N LEU A 86 -11.77 26.60 2.41
CA LEU A 86 -10.82 26.76 3.49
C LEU A 86 -10.19 28.15 3.30
N ASN A 87 -10.40 29.02 4.29
CA ASN A 87 -9.84 30.36 4.41
C ASN A 87 -8.30 30.34 4.46
N VAL A 88 -7.64 29.84 3.42
CA VAL A 88 -6.27 30.20 3.13
C VAL A 88 -6.38 31.59 2.55
N ASN A 89 -5.99 32.59 3.33
CA ASN A 89 -5.68 33.92 2.80
C ASN A 89 -4.92 33.71 1.49
N LYS A 90 -5.60 33.96 0.37
CA LYS A 90 -5.16 33.70 -1.00
C LYS A 90 -4.07 34.70 -1.36
N ASN A 91 -2.95 34.58 -0.67
CA ASN A 91 -1.78 35.43 -0.79
C ASN A 91 -0.51 34.56 -0.71
N ILE A 92 -0.54 33.39 -1.34
CA ILE A 92 0.63 32.53 -1.49
C ILE A 92 0.65 32.02 -2.94
N SER A 93 1.52 32.66 -3.72
CA SER A 93 1.70 32.54 -5.16
C SER A 93 2.60 31.35 -5.57
N SER A 94 2.59 30.22 -4.83
CA SER A 94 3.58 29.14 -5.00
C SER A 94 3.03 27.71 -5.08
N ASP A 95 1.72 27.52 -5.16
CA ASP A 95 1.15 26.18 -5.27
C ASP A 95 1.34 25.60 -6.69
N VAL A 96 1.80 24.35 -6.77
CA VAL A 96 1.97 23.61 -8.03
C VAL A 96 0.81 22.62 -8.19
N TYR A 97 0.13 22.70 -9.33
CA TYR A 97 -1.01 21.83 -9.65
C TYR A 97 -0.66 20.90 -10.81
N ILE A 98 -0.99 19.62 -10.66
CA ILE A 98 -0.89 18.62 -11.73
C ILE A 98 -2.31 18.29 -12.18
N HIS A 99 -2.60 18.52 -13.46
CA HIS A 99 -3.89 18.23 -14.05
C HIS A 99 -3.80 17.03 -15.01
N ILE A 100 -4.65 16.02 -14.79
CA ILE A 100 -4.69 14.81 -15.61
C ILE A 100 -5.77 14.98 -16.68
N ASN A 101 -5.37 15.02 -17.95
CA ASN A 101 -6.31 15.01 -19.08
C ASN A 101 -6.52 13.59 -19.60
N SER A 102 -7.60 12.94 -19.15
CA SER A 102 -7.91 11.55 -19.51
C SER A 102 -8.42 11.36 -20.96
N SER A 103 -8.69 12.45 -21.69
CA SER A 103 -9.13 12.37 -23.09
C SER A 103 -7.96 12.19 -24.06
N ILE A 104 -6.73 12.42 -23.62
CA ILE A 104 -5.51 12.20 -24.40
C ILE A 104 -4.93 10.86 -23.98
N GLN A 105 -4.81 9.94 -24.94
CA GLN A 105 -4.17 8.65 -24.75
C GLN A 105 -2.79 8.66 -25.40
N TYR A 106 -1.81 8.10 -24.71
CA TYR A 106 -0.46 7.91 -25.22
C TYR A 106 -0.25 6.43 -25.58
N TYR A 107 0.84 5.83 -25.13
CA TYR A 107 1.13 4.42 -25.31
C TYR A 107 0.48 3.57 -24.20
N TYR A 108 0.20 2.31 -24.51
CA TYR A 108 -0.21 1.34 -23.51
C TYR A 108 1.02 0.65 -22.91
N TYR A 109 0.93 0.30 -21.64
CA TYR A 109 1.93 -0.52 -20.96
C TYR A 109 1.46 -1.98 -21.00
N MET A 110 2.36 -2.90 -21.32
CA MET A 110 2.07 -4.33 -21.18
C MET A 110 2.01 -4.67 -19.70
N THR A 111 0.95 -5.34 -19.28
CA THR A 111 0.86 -5.87 -17.92
C THR A 111 1.38 -7.31 -17.89
N SER A 112 1.72 -7.82 -16.71
CA SER A 112 2.09 -9.24 -16.55
C SER A 112 0.97 -10.20 -16.99
N GLU A 113 -0.27 -9.72 -17.03
CA GLU A 113 -1.44 -10.47 -17.47
C GLU A 113 -1.52 -10.58 -19.00
N ASP A 114 -0.81 -9.71 -19.73
CA ASP A 114 -0.74 -9.68 -21.20
C ASP A 114 0.43 -10.50 -21.77
N SER A 115 1.30 -11.05 -20.93
CA SER A 115 2.43 -11.89 -21.36
C SER A 115 1.97 -13.32 -21.69
N PRO A 116 2.32 -13.87 -22.88
CA PRO A 116 1.99 -15.24 -23.28
C PRO A 116 2.84 -16.23 -22.48
N GLY A 117 2.42 -16.51 -21.24
CA GLY A 117 3.14 -17.38 -20.32
C GLY A 117 2.60 -17.36 -18.89
N PHE A 118 1.84 -16.33 -18.51
CA PHE A 118 1.24 -16.24 -17.18
C PHE A 118 -0.13 -16.95 -17.16
N THR A 119 -0.13 -18.28 -17.22
CA THR A 119 -1.34 -19.04 -16.90
C THR A 119 -1.55 -18.97 -15.39
N LYS A 120 -2.63 -18.31 -14.98
CA LYS A 120 -3.12 -18.29 -13.59
C LYS A 120 -3.49 -19.73 -13.23
N THR A 121 -2.55 -20.50 -12.70
CA THR A 121 -2.85 -21.77 -12.04
C THR A 121 -3.57 -21.42 -10.74
N VAL A 122 -4.89 -21.30 -10.85
CA VAL A 122 -5.78 -21.33 -9.69
C VAL A 122 -5.66 -22.75 -9.14
N GLY A 123 -4.81 -22.93 -8.15
CA GLY A 123 -4.77 -24.16 -7.36
C GLY A 123 -6.11 -24.32 -6.66
N THR A 124 -6.88 -25.31 -7.11
CA THR A 124 -8.00 -25.93 -6.41
C THR A 124 -7.50 -26.70 -5.20
#